data_AF-A0A6A7L094-F1
#
_entry.id   AF-A0A6A7L094-F1
#
_cell.length_a   1.000
_cell.length_b   1.000
_cell.length_c   1.000
_cell.angle_alpha   90.00
_cell.angle_beta   90.00
_cell.angle_gamma   90.00
#
_symmetry.space_group_name_H-M   'P 1'
#
loop_
_entity.id
_entity.type
_entity.pdbx_description
1 polymer ?
#
loop_
_entity_poly.entity_id
_entity_poly.type
_entity_poly.pdbx_seq_one_letter_code
_entity_poly.pdbx_strand_id
1 'polypeptide(L)'
;MGMRSAFWALALAAVLLPASARADPRGDAKAQVEFGILMAQKGLWKEALYRWERAVQIDPTYAAAYNNLAVAYEHEGAFGKARQAYEKALELEPKNVQIEQNYDLFREINDRAHSSSTR
;
A
#
# COMPACT_ATOMS: atom_id res chain seq x y z
N MET A 1 62.96 -28.02 -16.96
CA MET A 1 62.37 -28.32 -18.29
C MET A 1 61.18 -29.25 -18.05
N GLY A 2 59.95 -28.85 -18.39
CA GLY A 2 58.72 -29.66 -18.25
C GLY A 2 57.49 -28.77 -18.43
N MET A 3 56.65 -29.09 -19.41
CA MET A 3 55.79 -28.17 -20.18
C MET A 3 54.55 -27.57 -19.49
N ARG A 4 54.12 -26.45 -20.09
CA ARG A 4 52.86 -25.70 -19.95
C ARG A 4 51.67 -26.48 -20.52
N SER A 5 50.52 -26.46 -19.84
CA SER A 5 49.16 -26.51 -20.44
C SER A 5 48.10 -26.27 -19.34
N ALA A 6 47.41 -25.12 -19.36
CA ALA A 6 46.07 -24.92 -19.92
C ALA A 6 44.93 -25.31 -18.95
N PHE A 7 44.39 -24.33 -18.22
CA PHE A 7 43.08 -23.70 -18.51
C PHE A 7 41.89 -24.66 -18.47
N TRP A 8 41.13 -24.63 -17.36
CA TRP A 8 39.67 -24.61 -17.38
C TRP A 8 39.17 -23.75 -16.22
N ALA A 9 38.90 -22.48 -16.53
CA ALA A 9 38.05 -21.64 -15.70
C ALA A 9 36.61 -22.11 -15.90
N LEU A 10 35.98 -22.66 -14.86
CA LEU A 10 34.51 -22.71 -14.82
C LEU A 10 34.04 -21.47 -14.07
N ALA A 11 33.70 -20.47 -14.87
CA ALA A 11 33.09 -19.24 -14.43
C ALA A 11 31.82 -19.57 -13.63
N LEU A 12 31.79 -19.10 -12.39
CA LEU A 12 30.55 -18.91 -11.65
C LEU A 12 29.76 -17.87 -12.44
N ALA A 13 28.82 -18.31 -13.27
CA ALA A 13 27.87 -17.42 -13.93
C ALA A 13 26.89 -16.93 -12.87
N ALA A 14 27.33 -15.99 -12.03
CA ALA A 14 26.42 -15.07 -11.37
C ALA A 14 25.75 -14.30 -12.51
N VAL A 15 24.51 -14.65 -12.84
CA VAL A 15 23.67 -13.84 -13.70
C VAL A 15 23.54 -12.49 -13.01
N LEU A 16 24.39 -11.53 -13.38
CA LEU A 16 24.14 -10.13 -13.14
C LEU A 16 22.88 -9.80 -13.94
N LEU A 17 21.72 -9.89 -13.27
CA LEU A 17 20.58 -9.11 -13.73
C LEU A 17 21.08 -7.67 -13.81
N PRO A 18 20.93 -7.00 -14.96
CA PRO A 18 21.36 -5.62 -15.04
C PRO A 18 20.53 -4.86 -14.01
N ALA A 19 21.19 -4.01 -13.22
CA ALA A 19 20.58 -3.13 -12.21
C ALA A 19 19.66 -2.05 -12.84
N SER A 20 19.07 -2.33 -13.99
CA SER A 20 18.41 -1.41 -14.90
C SER A 20 16.94 -1.73 -15.17
N ALA A 21 16.36 -2.80 -14.60
CA ALA A 21 14.94 -2.74 -14.27
C ALA A 21 14.84 -1.86 -13.03
N ARG A 22 14.78 -0.54 -13.23
CA ARG A 22 14.56 0.40 -12.12
C ARG A 22 13.24 0.00 -11.50
N ALA A 23 13.29 -0.71 -10.38
CA ALA A 23 12.10 -0.97 -9.59
C ALA A 23 11.42 0.39 -9.39
N ASP A 24 10.14 0.48 -9.76
CA ASP A 24 9.29 1.61 -9.45
C ASP A 24 8.27 1.11 -8.42
N PRO A 25 8.66 1.03 -7.12
CA PRO A 25 7.74 0.55 -6.10
C PRO A 25 6.48 1.42 -6.04
N ARG A 26 6.58 2.71 -6.35
CA ARG A 26 5.43 3.60 -6.36
C ARG A 26 4.48 3.27 -7.52
N GLY A 27 5.00 3.00 -8.70
CA GLY A 27 4.23 2.51 -9.84
C GLY A 27 3.51 1.19 -9.52
N ASP A 28 4.22 0.23 -8.92
CA ASP A 28 3.65 -1.06 -8.53
C ASP A 28 2.59 -0.91 -7.42
N ALA A 29 2.82 -0.05 -6.43
CA ALA A 29 1.86 0.26 -5.38
C ALA A 29 0.62 0.95 -5.94
N LYS A 30 0.80 1.88 -6.88
CA LYS A 30 -0.30 2.54 -7.61
C LYS A 30 -1.15 1.54 -8.38
N ALA A 31 -0.53 0.58 -9.06
CA ALA A 31 -1.26 -0.49 -9.75
C ALA A 31 -2.11 -1.33 -8.78
N GLN A 32 -1.58 -1.67 -7.59
CA GLN A 32 -2.37 -2.34 -6.56
C GLN A 32 -3.53 -1.46 -6.05
N VAL A 33 -3.32 -0.16 -5.86
CA VAL A 33 -4.39 0.78 -5.46
C VAL A 33 -5.51 0.84 -6.48
N GLU A 34 -5.16 1.06 -7.75
CA GLU A 34 -6.13 1.13 -8.85
C GLU A 34 -6.92 -0.18 -8.98
N PHE A 35 -6.25 -1.32 -8.88
CA PHE A 35 -6.94 -2.62 -8.88
C PHE A 35 -7.88 -2.76 -7.69
N GLY A 36 -7.44 -2.38 -6.48
CA GLY A 36 -8.29 -2.42 -5.28
C GLY A 36 -9.55 -1.56 -5.42
N ILE A 37 -9.44 -0.37 -6.03
CA ILE A 37 -10.59 0.50 -6.33
C ILE A 37 -11.58 -0.21 -7.26
N LEU A 38 -11.08 -0.84 -8.33
CA LEU A 38 -11.93 -1.60 -9.26
C LEU A 38 -12.64 -2.79 -8.57
N MET A 39 -11.99 -3.43 -7.61
CA MET A 39 -12.60 -4.53 -6.84
C MET A 39 -13.66 -4.02 -5.87
N ALA A 40 -13.40 -2.92 -5.16
CA ALA A 40 -14.37 -2.28 -4.27
C ALA A 40 -15.63 -1.82 -5.03
N GLN A 41 -15.47 -1.25 -6.22
CA GLN A 41 -16.59 -0.88 -7.11
C GLN A 41 -17.45 -2.08 -7.52
N LYS A 42 -16.88 -3.29 -7.53
CA LYS A 42 -17.59 -4.55 -7.79
C LYS A 42 -18.15 -5.20 -6.51
N GLY A 43 -18.03 -4.55 -5.36
CA GLY A 43 -18.42 -5.08 -4.04
C GLY A 43 -17.47 -6.14 -3.49
N LEU A 44 -16.30 -6.36 -4.12
CA LEU A 44 -15.31 -7.36 -3.72
C LEU A 44 -14.35 -6.78 -2.66
N TRP A 45 -14.90 -6.40 -1.51
CA TRP A 45 -14.17 -5.64 -0.47
C TRP A 45 -12.98 -6.38 0.14
N LYS A 46 -13.06 -7.71 0.28
CA LYS A 46 -11.92 -8.51 0.76
C LYS A 46 -10.72 -8.45 -0.18
N GLU A 47 -10.97 -8.48 -1.49
CA GLU A 47 -9.91 -8.36 -2.49
C GLU A 47 -9.37 -6.93 -2.51
N ALA A 48 -10.24 -5.91 -2.41
CA ALA A 48 -9.82 -4.52 -2.33
C ALA A 48 -8.89 -4.27 -1.13
N LEU A 49 -9.26 -4.78 0.05
CA LEU A 49 -8.44 -4.72 1.25
C LEU A 49 -7.07 -5.37 1.04
N TYR A 50 -7.03 -6.60 0.52
CA TYR A 50 -5.78 -7.30 0.23
C TYR A 50 -4.86 -6.49 -0.70
N ARG A 51 -5.43 -5.85 -1.73
CA ARG A 51 -4.68 -5.05 -2.70
C ARG A 51 -4.12 -3.79 -2.07
N TRP A 52 -4.89 -3.11 -1.24
CA TRP A 52 -4.42 -1.91 -0.55
C TRP A 52 -3.40 -2.22 0.55
N GLU A 53 -3.53 -3.35 1.26
CA GLU A 53 -2.49 -3.86 2.17
C GLU A 53 -1.20 -4.17 1.40
N ARG A 54 -1.30 -4.74 0.20
CA ARG A 54 -0.11 -4.98 -0.64
C ARG A 54 0.51 -3.67 -1.11
N ALA A 55 -0.29 -2.65 -1.45
CA ALA A 55 0.20 -1.35 -1.87
C ALA A 55 1.07 -0.68 -0.79
N VAL A 56 0.62 -0.69 0.47
CA VAL A 56 1.41 -0.11 1.58
C VAL A 56 2.67 -0.91 1.91
N GLN A 57 2.70 -2.21 1.61
CA GLN A 57 3.92 -3.02 1.73
C GLN A 57 4.93 -2.72 0.63
N ILE A 58 4.45 -2.43 -0.60
CA ILE A 58 5.31 -2.11 -1.74
C ILE A 58 5.89 -0.69 -1.59
N ASP A 59 5.05 0.30 -1.32
CA ASP A 59 5.47 1.68 -1.04
C ASP A 59 4.85 2.18 0.28
N PRO A 60 5.56 2.07 1.41
CA PRO A 60 5.11 2.57 2.71
C PRO A 60 5.00 4.09 2.80
N THR A 61 5.39 4.84 1.76
CA THR A 61 5.33 6.30 1.69
C THR A 61 4.21 6.79 0.76
N TYR A 62 3.39 5.89 0.22
CA TYR A 62 2.32 6.25 -0.70
C TYR A 62 1.01 6.56 0.04
N ALA A 63 0.76 7.84 0.31
CA ALA A 63 -0.38 8.30 1.10
C ALA A 63 -1.74 7.80 0.58
N ALA A 64 -1.92 7.76 -0.75
CA ALA A 64 -3.16 7.28 -1.36
C ALA A 64 -3.45 5.80 -1.03
N ALA A 65 -2.43 4.96 -0.85
CA ALA A 65 -2.62 3.57 -0.44
C ALA A 65 -3.21 3.48 0.97
N TYR A 66 -2.68 4.27 1.91
CA TYR A 66 -3.22 4.33 3.28
C TYR A 66 -4.63 4.92 3.33
N ASN A 67 -4.93 5.95 2.53
CA ASN A 67 -6.30 6.49 2.43
C ASN A 67 -7.31 5.43 1.97
N ASN A 68 -6.99 4.66 0.93
CA ASN A 68 -7.89 3.59 0.47
C ASN A 68 -7.98 2.43 1.47
N LEU A 69 -6.86 2.09 2.12
CA LEU A 69 -6.84 1.09 3.18
C LEU A 69 -7.74 1.49 4.37
N ALA A 70 -7.75 2.78 4.71
CA ALA A 70 -8.64 3.32 5.74
C ALA A 70 -10.12 3.11 5.38
N VAL A 71 -10.51 3.43 4.14
CA VAL A 71 -11.87 3.19 3.63
C VAL A 71 -12.27 1.71 3.68
N ALA A 72 -11.36 0.78 3.35
CA ALA A 72 -11.62 -0.65 3.53
C ALA A 72 -11.86 -1.03 5.01
N TYR A 73 -11.05 -0.50 5.93
CA TYR A 73 -11.24 -0.77 7.36
C TYR A 73 -12.52 -0.15 7.90
N GLU A 74 -12.98 0.99 7.39
CA GLU A 74 -14.31 1.51 7.69
C GLU A 74 -15.41 0.55 7.25
N HIS A 75 -15.31 0.03 6.02
CA HIS A 75 -16.27 -0.94 5.49
C HIS A 75 -16.32 -2.24 6.32
N GLU A 76 -15.18 -2.68 6.88
CA GLU A 76 -15.12 -3.84 7.78
C GLU A 76 -15.54 -3.52 9.23
N GLY A 77 -15.84 -2.27 9.57
CA GLY A 77 -16.13 -1.84 10.95
C GLY A 77 -14.90 -1.80 11.86
N ALA A 78 -13.69 -1.93 11.29
CA ALA A 78 -12.41 -1.88 12.00
C ALA A 78 -11.97 -0.43 12.23
N PHE A 79 -12.80 0.38 12.88
CA PHE A 79 -12.62 1.84 12.99
C PHE A 79 -11.28 2.27 13.62
N GLY A 80 -10.75 1.49 14.57
CA GLY A 80 -9.41 1.75 15.13
C GLY A 80 -8.30 1.67 14.09
N LYS A 81 -8.37 0.71 13.17
CA LYS A 81 -7.40 0.57 12.06
C LYS A 81 -7.62 1.65 11.00
N ALA A 82 -8.88 1.97 10.69
CA ALA A 82 -9.22 3.06 9.77
C ALA A 82 -8.59 4.39 10.21
N ARG A 83 -8.75 4.73 11.50
CA ARG A 83 -8.12 5.91 12.11
C ARG A 83 -6.60 5.94 11.89
N GLN A 84 -5.92 4.85 12.25
CA GLN A 84 -4.46 4.76 12.11
C GLN A 84 -4.00 4.92 10.65
N ALA A 85 -4.76 4.35 9.70
CA ALA A 85 -4.45 4.48 8.28
C ALA A 85 -4.65 5.91 7.77
N TYR A 86 -5.74 6.60 8.16
CA TYR A 86 -5.93 8.02 7.81
C TYR A 86 -4.85 8.92 8.40
N GLU A 87 -4.51 8.73 9.67
CA GLU A 87 -3.45 9.48 10.35
C GLU A 87 -2.11 9.28 9.62
N LYS A 88 -1.80 8.05 9.20
CA LYS A 88 -0.60 7.79 8.42
C LYS A 88 -0.62 8.45 7.05
N ALA A 89 -1.77 8.46 6.39
CA ALA A 89 -1.95 9.10 5.09
C ALA A 89 -1.71 10.63 5.18
N LEU A 90 -2.23 11.29 6.23
CA LEU A 90 -2.01 12.71 6.50
C LEU A 90 -0.59 13.02 7.02
N GLU A 91 0.06 12.10 7.74
CA GLU A 91 1.48 12.25 8.09
C GLU A 91 2.35 12.33 6.83
N LEU A 92 2.03 11.52 5.82
CA LEU A 92 2.75 11.49 4.54
C LEU A 92 2.41 12.69 3.64
N GLU A 93 1.14 13.10 3.58
CA GLU A 93 0.67 14.23 2.78
C GLU A 93 -0.26 15.15 3.58
N PRO A 94 0.29 16.02 4.47
CA PRO A 94 -0.49 16.79 5.44
C PRO A 94 -1.37 17.89 4.85
N LYS A 95 -1.26 18.16 3.55
CA LYS A 95 -2.06 19.18 2.83
C LYS A 95 -2.95 18.55 1.76
N ASN A 96 -3.12 17.22 1.78
CA ASN A 96 -3.98 16.55 0.82
C ASN A 96 -5.45 16.69 1.25
N VAL A 97 -6.15 17.62 0.61
CA VAL A 97 -7.55 17.96 0.88
C VAL A 97 -8.47 16.74 0.80
N GLN A 98 -8.22 15.80 -0.12
CA GLN A 98 -9.07 14.61 -0.25
C GLN A 98 -8.93 13.67 0.95
N ILE A 99 -7.70 13.48 1.44
CA ILE A 99 -7.43 12.64 2.61
C ILE A 99 -8.03 13.29 3.86
N GLU A 100 -7.86 14.61 4.00
CA GLU A 100 -8.44 15.39 5.10
C GLU A 100 -9.96 15.26 5.13
N GLN A 101 -10.62 15.47 3.98
CA GLN A 101 -12.08 15.33 3.86
C GLN A 101 -12.59 13.92 4.19
N ASN A 102 -11.89 12.88 3.73
CA ASN A 102 -12.25 11.50 4.04
C ASN A 102 -12.12 11.22 5.54
N TYR A 103 -11.03 11.68 6.16
CA TYR A 103 -10.81 11.47 7.58
C TYR A 103 -11.81 12.24 8.45
N ASP A 104 -12.14 13.48 8.07
CA ASP A 104 -13.15 14.29 8.76
C ASP A 104 -14.53 13.63 8.73
N LEU A 105 -14.93 13.12 7.55
CA LEU A 105 -16.19 12.39 7.40
C LEU A 105 -16.22 11.14 8.28
N PHE A 106 -15.14 10.35 8.28
CA PHE A 106 -14.98 9.18 9.14
C PHE A 106 -15.15 9.56 10.63
N ARG A 107 -14.48 10.61 11.10
CA ARG A 107 -14.55 11.07 12.49
C ARG A 107 -15.98 11.49 12.86
N GLU A 108 -16.63 12.27 12.02
CA GLU A 108 -18.00 12.73 12.26
C GLU A 108 -19.01 11.57 12.34
N ILE A 109 -18.89 10.57 11.46
CA ILE A 109 -19.75 9.38 11.49
C ILE A 109 -19.48 8.55 12.75
N ASN A 110 -18.20 8.30 13.05
CA ASN A 110 -17.80 7.50 14.19
C ASN A 110 -18.22 8.15 15.52
N ASP A 111 -18.05 9.45 15.68
CA ASP A 111 -18.41 10.17 16.92
C ASP A 111 -19.93 10.22 17.14
N ARG A 112 -20.73 10.34 16.06
CA ARG A 112 -22.20 10.23 16.13
C ARG A 112 -22.68 8.84 16.57
N ALA A 113 -22.04 7.78 16.08
CA ALA A 113 -22.38 6.42 16.46
C ALA A 113 -22.09 6.15 17.94
N HIS A 114 -21.01 6.72 18.49
CA HIS A 114 -20.62 6.52 19.89
C HIS A 114 -21.38 7.45 20.86
N SER A 115 -21.73 8.67 20.46
CA SER A 115 -22.51 9.60 21.29
C SER A 115 -23.99 9.21 21.45
N SER A 116 -24.57 8.53 20.45
CA SER A 116 -25.94 8.00 20.53
C SER A 116 -26.08 6.76 21.41
N SER A 117 -24.98 6.07 21.72
CA SER A 117 -24.96 4.90 22.61
C SER A 117 -24.87 5.25 24.11
N THR A 118 -24.70 6.54 24.43
CA THR A 118 -24.51 7.05 25.81
C THR A 118 -25.69 7.88 26.35
N ARG A 119 -26.85 7.87 25.68
CA ARG A 119 -28.11 8.45 26.18
C ARG A 119 -29.14 7.35 26.41
#